data_AF-A0A1V5KK14-F1
#
_entry.id   AF-A0A1V5KK14-F1
#
_cell.length_a   1.000
_cell.length_b   1.000
_cell.length_c   1.000
_cell.angle_alpha   90.00
_cell.angle_beta   90.00
_cell.angle_gamma   90.00
#
_symmetry.space_group_name_H-M   'P 1'
#
loop_
_entity.id
_entity.type
_entity.pdbx_description
1 polymer ?
#
loop_
_entity_poly.entity_id
_entity_poly.type
_entity_poly.pdbx_seq_one_letter_code
_entity_poly.pdbx_strand_id
1 'polypeptide(L)'
;MGTPSINDERVNPLVASRWNQDTVGYPRVLCYNYYTPKNYVSGCVATAMAQVIRYWQHPTTGIGVYSHDIVVDGVGQSANTRGGDGAGGAYNWSIMPLTPNGSTPEASRQMIGALLYDCGVTVEMSYSSSGSGASTYDTSIRLKDRFGYANSVYTQGTELTTGGLLNRIVNPNLDLGCPTILSIRNDKNQGHAIIADGYGYNSSTMYHHLNMGWGGSQDAWYNLPNVDEPNYGFSKVQAAVYNIFVSGTGEIISGRVLNHDGTPAQGINVTATSASGSWSDATNDKGIYAIKVPVPASSASYSVSCAGAAAPVSVQVGRSGFSSCGNVWGADLSLNTPNTPPSLNPIGNITIQAGQTITFTIDATDPDPAQTPEFSATGE
;
A
#
# COMPACT_ATOMS: atom_id res chain seq x y z
N MET A 1 -18.92 6.11 -11.05
CA MET A 1 -18.34 7.29 -10.40
C MET A 1 -17.53 6.81 -9.23
N GLY A 2 -16.41 7.49 -8.95
CA GLY A 2 -15.71 7.32 -7.69
C GLY A 2 -16.71 7.40 -6.54
N THR A 3 -16.57 6.51 -5.55
CA THR A 3 -17.43 6.49 -4.36
C THR A 3 -16.64 7.02 -3.17
N PRO A 4 -17.25 7.82 -2.27
CA PRO A 4 -16.56 8.33 -1.08
C PRO A 4 -16.27 7.24 -0.04
N SER A 5 -16.97 6.10 -0.12
CA SER A 5 -16.83 4.98 0.81
C SER A 5 -17.13 3.64 0.14
N ILE A 6 -16.60 2.58 0.73
CA ILE A 6 -16.86 1.17 0.37
C ILE A 6 -17.25 0.37 1.62
N ASN A 7 -17.79 -0.84 1.47
CA ASN A 7 -18.32 -1.60 2.61
C ASN A 7 -17.30 -2.54 3.30
N ASP A 8 -16.17 -2.80 2.66
CA ASP A 8 -15.09 -3.63 3.21
C ASP A 8 -13.72 -3.03 2.84
N GLU A 9 -13.27 -2.04 3.62
CA GLU A 9 -11.92 -1.49 3.47
C GLU A 9 -10.90 -2.53 3.93
N ARG A 10 -9.98 -2.96 3.07
CA ARG A 10 -8.84 -3.82 3.44
C ARG A 10 -7.70 -2.97 3.98
N VAL A 11 -7.36 -1.91 3.28
CA VAL A 11 -6.42 -0.87 3.72
C VAL A 11 -7.12 0.48 3.57
N ASN A 12 -7.28 1.18 4.69
CA ASN A 12 -7.85 2.52 4.70
C ASN A 12 -6.87 3.49 4.02
N PRO A 13 -7.31 4.65 3.52
CA PRO A 13 -6.44 5.63 2.87
C PRO A 13 -5.26 6.04 3.78
N LEU A 14 -4.04 5.69 3.36
CA LEU A 14 -2.81 5.89 4.13
C LEU A 14 -2.34 7.35 4.10
N VAL A 15 -2.51 8.03 2.96
CA VAL A 15 -1.97 9.38 2.75
C VAL A 15 -3.00 10.40 3.21
N ALA A 16 -2.72 11.04 4.34
CA ALA A 16 -3.60 12.04 4.94
C ALA A 16 -3.45 13.45 4.33
N SER A 17 -2.35 13.74 3.61
CA SER A 17 -2.20 15.03 2.94
C SER A 17 -3.24 15.17 1.82
N ARG A 18 -3.77 16.38 1.66
CA ARG A 18 -4.63 16.77 0.54
C ARG A 18 -3.97 17.94 -0.16
N TRP A 19 -2.77 17.68 -0.70
CA TRP A 19 -1.99 18.72 -1.35
C TRP A 19 -2.46 18.96 -2.79
N ASN A 20 -2.16 20.15 -3.30
CA ASN A 20 -2.50 20.59 -4.65
C ASN A 20 -1.22 21.05 -5.36
N GLN A 21 -1.36 21.66 -6.54
CA GLN A 21 -0.22 22.02 -7.38
C GLN A 21 0.08 23.53 -7.39
N ASP A 22 -0.82 24.36 -6.85
CA ASP A 22 -0.77 25.82 -7.00
C ASP A 22 -0.92 26.58 -5.65
N THR A 23 -1.78 27.58 -5.61
CA THR A 23 -2.09 28.40 -4.43
C THR A 23 -3.11 27.75 -3.50
N VAL A 24 -3.29 28.31 -2.31
CA VAL A 24 -4.34 27.91 -1.36
C VAL A 24 -5.20 29.09 -0.92
N GLY A 25 -6.44 28.82 -0.50
CA GLY A 25 -7.33 29.78 0.15
C GLY A 25 -8.06 30.76 -0.77
N TYR A 26 -8.87 31.61 -0.15
CA TYR A 26 -9.55 32.75 -0.78
C TYR A 26 -9.42 33.98 0.15
N PRO A 27 -8.65 35.03 -0.22
CA PRO A 27 -7.88 35.17 -1.46
C PRO A 27 -6.76 34.13 -1.58
N ARG A 28 -6.34 33.86 -2.83
CA ARG A 28 -5.30 32.88 -3.14
C ARG A 28 -3.92 33.37 -2.67
N VAL A 29 -3.18 32.52 -1.97
CA VAL A 29 -1.79 32.75 -1.56
C VAL A 29 -0.87 31.60 -2.01
N LEU A 30 0.39 31.91 -2.33
CA LEU A 30 1.38 30.91 -2.79
C LEU A 30 1.57 29.79 -1.76
N CYS A 31 1.66 28.53 -2.21
CA CYS A 31 1.90 27.41 -1.31
C CYS A 31 2.67 26.29 -2.00
N TYR A 32 2.03 25.57 -2.91
CA TYR A 32 2.62 24.41 -3.58
C TYR A 32 3.61 24.83 -4.68
N ASN A 33 3.31 25.94 -5.34
CA ASN A 33 4.10 26.57 -6.40
C ASN A 33 5.04 27.68 -5.90
N TYR A 34 5.36 27.74 -4.60
CA TYR A 34 6.03 28.90 -3.99
C TYR A 34 7.35 29.28 -4.65
N TYR A 35 8.13 28.27 -5.05
CA TYR A 35 9.46 28.44 -5.60
C TYR A 35 9.59 27.96 -7.04
N THR A 36 8.50 27.48 -7.65
CA THR A 36 8.52 27.04 -9.04
C THR A 36 8.79 28.24 -9.96
N PRO A 37 9.41 28.03 -11.14
CA PRO A 37 9.63 29.11 -12.10
C PRO A 37 8.33 29.85 -12.40
N LYS A 38 8.34 31.18 -12.23
CA LYS A 38 7.18 32.08 -12.42
C LYS A 38 5.94 31.70 -11.57
N ASN A 39 6.12 30.93 -10.49
CA ASN A 39 5.04 30.34 -9.70
C ASN A 39 4.06 29.49 -10.54
N TYR A 40 4.53 28.85 -11.61
CA TYR A 40 3.72 27.88 -12.34
C TYR A 40 3.40 26.66 -11.47
N VAL A 41 2.36 25.91 -11.82
CA VAL A 41 1.95 24.74 -11.02
C VAL A 41 3.12 23.77 -10.82
N SER A 42 3.20 23.12 -9.66
CA SER A 42 4.28 22.18 -9.34
C SER A 42 4.32 20.97 -10.27
N GLY A 43 3.18 20.57 -10.84
CA GLY A 43 3.02 19.38 -11.66
C GLY A 43 2.54 18.18 -10.85
N CYS A 44 1.76 17.30 -11.49
CA CYS A 44 1.16 16.14 -10.84
C CYS A 44 2.21 15.15 -10.32
N VAL A 45 3.29 14.93 -11.08
CA VAL A 45 4.40 14.05 -10.70
C VAL A 45 5.07 14.54 -9.42
N ALA A 46 5.43 15.82 -9.37
CA ALA A 46 6.05 16.42 -8.18
C ALA A 46 5.12 16.39 -6.97
N THR A 47 3.82 16.61 -7.18
CA THR A 47 2.81 16.61 -6.11
C THR A 47 2.58 15.21 -5.54
N ALA A 48 2.45 14.19 -6.39
CA ALA A 48 2.33 12.80 -5.95
C ALA A 48 3.60 12.34 -5.21
N MET A 49 4.79 12.64 -5.77
CA MET A 49 6.06 12.34 -5.12
C MET A 49 6.19 13.04 -3.76
N ALA A 50 5.90 14.35 -3.68
CA ALA A 50 5.99 15.11 -2.44
C ALA A 50 5.04 14.62 -1.35
N GLN A 51 3.82 14.19 -1.70
CA GLN A 51 2.88 13.64 -0.73
C GLN A 51 3.34 12.27 -0.19
N VAL A 52 3.96 11.40 -1.01
CA VAL A 52 4.60 10.16 -0.52
C VAL A 52 5.79 10.47 0.40
N ILE A 53 6.62 11.44 0.03
CA ILE A 53 7.74 11.90 0.87
C ILE A 53 7.23 12.45 2.21
N ARG A 54 6.14 13.24 2.19
CA ARG A 54 5.49 13.78 3.38
C ARG A 54 4.86 12.71 4.26
N TYR A 55 4.31 11.64 3.68
CA TYR A 55 3.77 10.49 4.42
C TYR A 55 4.86 9.87 5.30
N TRP A 56 6.05 9.64 4.73
CA TRP A 56 7.19 9.09 5.45
C TRP A 56 7.94 10.09 6.33
N GLN A 57 7.78 11.40 6.08
CA GLN A 57 8.57 12.47 6.72
C GLN A 57 10.08 12.20 6.59
N HIS A 58 10.50 11.83 5.38
CA HIS A 58 11.86 11.46 5.03
C HIS A 58 12.34 12.31 3.85
N PRO A 59 13.60 12.74 3.78
CA PRO A 59 14.69 12.50 4.72
C PRO A 59 14.61 13.36 5.99
N THR A 60 15.24 12.88 7.05
CA THR A 60 15.46 13.65 8.28
C THR A 60 16.70 14.56 8.20
N THR A 61 17.56 14.32 7.22
CA THR A 61 18.76 15.12 6.91
C THR A 61 18.53 15.99 5.68
N GLY A 62 19.47 16.91 5.42
CA GLY A 62 19.45 17.69 4.19
C GLY A 62 19.58 16.84 2.93
N ILE A 63 18.94 17.31 1.86
CA ILE A 63 19.02 16.70 0.52
C ILE A 63 20.19 17.25 -0.30
N GLY A 64 20.90 18.30 0.15
CA GLY A 64 21.95 18.96 -0.61
C GLY A 64 21.44 19.85 -1.74
N VAL A 65 22.40 20.51 -2.41
CA VAL A 65 22.16 21.40 -3.57
C VAL A 65 22.68 20.70 -4.82
N TYR A 66 21.76 20.29 -5.68
CA TYR A 66 22.05 19.58 -6.92
C TYR A 66 21.43 20.29 -8.10
N SER A 67 22.21 20.47 -9.14
CA SER A 67 21.79 21.05 -10.41
C SER A 67 21.08 20.00 -11.27
N HIS A 68 19.95 20.38 -11.85
CA HIS A 68 19.16 19.60 -12.80
C HIS A 68 18.72 20.50 -13.96
N ASP A 69 18.53 19.89 -15.13
CA ASP A 69 18.00 20.59 -16.30
C ASP A 69 16.47 20.57 -16.24
N ILE A 70 15.87 21.76 -16.24
CA ILE A 70 14.43 21.95 -16.32
C ILE A 70 14.08 22.68 -17.61
N VAL A 71 12.80 22.66 -17.98
CA VAL A 71 12.30 23.46 -19.10
C VAL A 71 11.28 24.46 -18.56
N VAL A 72 11.37 25.72 -18.97
CA VAL A 72 10.38 26.75 -18.62
C VAL A 72 9.93 27.45 -19.89
N ASP A 73 8.63 27.37 -20.19
CA ASP A 73 8.03 27.93 -21.42
C ASP A 73 8.78 27.49 -22.70
N GLY A 74 9.19 26.22 -22.74
CA GLY A 74 9.92 25.64 -23.87
C GLY A 74 11.42 25.94 -23.91
N VAL A 75 11.96 26.68 -22.93
CA VAL A 75 13.38 27.01 -22.85
C VAL A 75 14.06 26.19 -21.75
N GLY A 76 15.05 25.39 -22.13
CA GLY A 76 15.88 24.63 -21.19
C GLY A 76 16.75 25.55 -20.33
N GLN A 77 16.83 25.28 -19.04
CA GLN A 77 17.68 25.98 -18.09
C GLN A 77 18.05 25.10 -16.90
N SER A 78 19.14 25.43 -16.23
CA SER A 78 19.53 24.74 -15.00
C SER A 78 18.79 25.32 -13.79
N ALA A 79 18.34 24.44 -12.89
CA ALA A 79 17.80 24.77 -11.59
C ALA A 79 18.44 23.91 -10.50
N ASN A 80 18.60 24.46 -9.31
CA ASN A 80 19.20 23.75 -8.18
C ASN A 80 18.13 23.36 -7.16
N THR A 81 18.25 22.17 -6.60
CA THR A 81 17.51 21.83 -5.37
C THR A 81 17.92 22.78 -4.24
N ARG A 82 16.98 23.02 -3.34
CA ARG A 82 17.12 23.99 -2.26
C ARG A 82 17.11 23.37 -0.88
N GLY A 83 16.43 22.25 -0.68
CA GLY A 83 16.16 21.73 0.67
C GLY A 83 15.24 22.66 1.47
N GLY A 84 15.06 22.36 2.76
CA GLY A 84 14.13 23.09 3.61
C GLY A 84 14.59 24.49 4.02
N ASP A 85 15.90 24.77 3.95
CA ASP A 85 16.52 25.99 4.49
C ASP A 85 17.06 26.97 3.45
N GLY A 86 17.02 26.62 2.15
CA GLY A 86 17.66 27.45 1.12
C GLY A 86 19.00 26.93 0.61
N ALA A 87 19.66 26.07 1.37
CA ALA A 87 21.07 25.71 1.21
C ALA A 87 21.31 24.18 1.17
N GLY A 88 20.27 23.40 0.89
CA GLY A 88 20.29 21.94 0.82
C GLY A 88 19.99 21.26 2.16
N GLY A 89 19.61 22.00 3.20
CA GLY A 89 19.33 21.47 4.54
C GLY A 89 18.01 20.73 4.66
N ALA A 90 17.78 20.18 5.86
CA ALA A 90 16.65 19.30 6.14
C ALA A 90 15.30 20.02 6.07
N TYR A 91 14.26 19.28 5.72
CA TYR A 91 12.88 19.77 5.79
C TYR A 91 12.37 19.79 7.23
N ASN A 92 11.61 20.83 7.58
CA ASN A 92 10.89 20.86 8.85
C ASN A 92 9.48 20.28 8.67
N TRP A 93 9.35 18.98 8.89
CA TRP A 93 8.09 18.24 8.74
C TRP A 93 6.97 18.73 9.67
N SER A 94 7.32 19.22 10.87
CA SER A 94 6.36 19.66 11.89
C SER A 94 5.53 20.87 11.47
N ILE A 95 6.05 21.69 10.54
CA ILE A 95 5.36 22.89 10.03
C ILE A 95 4.71 22.67 8.66
N MET A 96 4.67 21.43 8.15
CA MET A 96 3.98 21.08 6.90
C MET A 96 2.59 20.49 7.20
N PRO A 97 1.54 21.32 7.29
CA PRO A 97 0.18 20.83 7.50
C PRO A 97 -0.29 19.92 6.35
N LEU A 98 -1.15 18.96 6.69
CA LEU A 98 -1.70 18.00 5.73
C LEU A 98 -2.74 18.64 4.80
N THR A 99 -3.43 19.68 5.26
CA THR A 99 -4.51 20.39 4.56
C THR A 99 -4.33 21.91 4.67
N PRO A 100 -3.29 22.51 4.05
CA PRO A 100 -3.07 23.95 4.14
C PRO A 100 -4.21 24.75 3.48
N ASN A 101 -4.55 25.88 4.09
CA ASN A 101 -5.53 26.85 3.60
C ASN A 101 -4.93 28.28 3.57
N GLY A 102 -5.76 29.29 3.24
CA GLY A 102 -5.32 30.68 3.12
C GLY A 102 -4.79 31.34 4.41
N SER A 103 -5.11 30.77 5.58
CA SER A 103 -4.59 31.23 6.89
C SER A 103 -3.31 30.50 7.32
N THR A 104 -2.82 29.56 6.50
CA THR A 104 -1.58 28.83 6.81
C THR A 104 -0.40 29.80 6.89
N PRO A 105 0.41 29.76 7.96
CA PRO A 105 1.58 30.62 8.11
C PRO A 105 2.50 30.56 6.88
N GLU A 106 3.12 31.69 6.53
CA GLU A 106 3.99 31.78 5.36
C GLU A 106 5.14 30.77 5.41
N ALA A 107 5.80 30.62 6.57
CA ALA A 107 6.86 29.64 6.75
C ALA A 107 6.41 28.19 6.46
N SER A 108 5.17 27.83 6.84
CA SER A 108 4.59 26.53 6.51
C SER A 108 4.34 26.36 5.01
N ARG A 109 3.82 27.41 4.35
CA ARG A 109 3.61 27.42 2.89
C ARG A 109 4.92 27.33 2.11
N GLN A 110 5.94 28.07 2.54
CA GLN A 110 7.30 28.00 2.00
C GLN A 110 7.91 26.61 2.18
N MET A 111 7.74 26.00 3.36
CA MET A 111 8.29 24.66 3.62
C MET A 111 7.63 23.60 2.72
N ILE A 112 6.31 23.65 2.53
CA ILE A 112 5.61 22.80 1.55
C ILE A 112 6.12 23.09 0.12
N GLY A 113 6.16 24.35 -0.28
CA GLY A 113 6.65 24.76 -1.60
C GLY A 113 8.10 24.39 -1.86
N ALA A 114 8.94 24.34 -0.82
CA ALA A 114 10.33 23.91 -0.93
C ALA A 114 10.41 22.45 -1.35
N LEU A 115 9.66 21.58 -0.67
CA LEU A 115 9.58 20.17 -1.02
C LEU A 115 9.02 19.94 -2.43
N LEU A 116 7.90 20.58 -2.79
CA LEU A 116 7.30 20.38 -4.13
C LEU A 116 8.20 20.90 -5.24
N TYR A 117 8.91 22.01 -5.02
CA TYR A 117 9.91 22.50 -5.94
C TYR A 117 11.07 21.51 -6.11
N ASP A 118 11.63 20.99 -5.00
CA ASP A 118 12.73 20.04 -5.08
C ASP A 118 12.30 18.76 -5.79
N CYS A 119 11.10 18.23 -5.50
CA CYS A 119 10.52 17.13 -6.26
C CYS A 119 10.47 17.45 -7.76
N GLY A 120 9.94 18.63 -8.14
CA GLY A 120 9.84 19.05 -9.54
C GLY A 120 11.18 19.24 -10.24
N VAL A 121 12.15 19.89 -9.60
CA VAL A 121 13.51 20.06 -10.13
C VAL A 121 14.18 18.72 -10.35
N THR A 122 14.09 17.80 -9.39
CA THR A 122 14.78 16.50 -9.50
C THR A 122 14.22 15.62 -10.60
N VAL A 123 12.92 15.70 -10.89
CA VAL A 123 12.29 14.99 -12.02
C VAL A 123 12.34 15.78 -13.34
N GLU A 124 13.19 16.80 -13.43
CA GLU A 124 13.47 17.54 -14.68
C GLU A 124 12.20 18.13 -15.30
N MET A 125 11.35 18.70 -14.44
CA MET A 125 10.02 19.18 -14.79
C MET A 125 10.04 20.24 -15.91
N SER A 126 9.10 20.09 -16.85
CA SER A 126 8.75 21.13 -17.81
C SER A 126 7.64 22.00 -17.25
N TYR A 127 7.96 23.22 -16.85
CA TYR A 127 7.04 24.21 -16.29
C TYR A 127 6.45 25.14 -17.36
N SER A 128 5.14 25.37 -17.30
CA SER A 128 4.47 26.37 -18.14
C SER A 128 3.20 26.92 -17.48
N SER A 129 2.67 28.01 -18.03
CA SER A 129 1.40 28.59 -17.57
C SER A 129 0.18 27.70 -17.80
N SER A 130 0.24 26.75 -18.74
CA SER A 130 -0.85 25.81 -19.05
C SER A 130 -0.78 24.50 -18.27
N GLY A 131 0.30 24.28 -17.52
CA GLY A 131 0.54 23.06 -16.75
C GLY A 131 2.03 22.70 -16.71
N SER A 132 2.38 21.83 -15.77
CA SER A 132 3.73 21.32 -15.63
C SER A 132 3.74 19.80 -15.68
N GLY A 133 4.68 19.22 -16.43
CA GLY A 133 4.75 17.78 -16.66
C GLY A 133 6.18 17.22 -16.61
N ALA A 134 6.28 15.97 -16.16
CA ALA A 134 7.51 15.19 -16.08
C ALA A 134 7.18 13.69 -16.25
N SER A 135 8.18 12.83 -16.29
CA SER A 135 8.01 11.38 -16.30
C SER A 135 7.96 10.81 -14.88
N THR A 136 7.02 9.91 -14.59
CA THR A 136 7.00 9.17 -13.30
C THR A 136 8.13 8.14 -13.18
N TYR A 137 8.80 7.81 -14.29
CA TYR A 137 10.04 7.03 -14.26
C TYR A 137 11.11 7.70 -13.39
N ASP A 138 11.27 9.01 -13.56
CA ASP A 138 12.28 9.79 -12.83
C ASP A 138 11.99 9.82 -11.33
N THR A 139 10.71 9.82 -10.93
CA THR A 139 10.33 9.71 -9.51
C THR A 139 11.00 8.54 -8.82
N SER A 140 11.00 7.36 -9.45
CA SER A 140 11.59 6.16 -8.84
C SER A 140 13.11 6.27 -8.67
N ILE A 141 13.78 6.93 -9.62
CA ILE A 141 15.22 7.20 -9.55
C ILE A 141 15.51 8.22 -8.45
N ARG A 142 14.76 9.32 -8.45
CA ARG A 142 15.02 10.49 -7.60
C ARG A 142 14.70 10.27 -6.13
N LEU A 143 13.69 9.45 -5.83
CA LEU A 143 13.45 8.98 -4.47
C LEU A 143 14.71 8.34 -3.87
N LYS A 144 15.46 7.56 -4.65
CA LYS A 144 16.69 6.91 -4.19
C LYS A 144 17.88 7.86 -4.15
N ASP A 145 18.16 8.57 -5.25
CA ASP A 145 19.42 9.32 -5.39
C ASP A 145 19.43 10.72 -4.75
N ARG A 146 18.26 11.30 -4.44
CA ARG A 146 18.15 12.63 -3.81
C ARG A 146 17.44 12.60 -2.47
N PHE A 147 16.40 11.79 -2.33
CA PHE A 147 15.60 11.74 -1.10
C PHE A 147 15.98 10.58 -0.18
N GLY A 148 16.99 9.79 -0.53
CA GLY A 148 17.59 8.79 0.36
C GLY A 148 16.68 7.60 0.67
N TYR A 149 15.75 7.25 -0.22
CA TYR A 149 15.00 6.00 -0.11
C TYR A 149 15.91 4.82 -0.47
N ALA A 150 15.85 3.75 0.34
CA ALA A 150 16.61 2.54 0.08
C ALA A 150 16.09 1.75 -1.15
N ASN A 151 14.79 1.85 -1.44
CA ASN A 151 14.20 1.16 -2.57
C ASN A 151 13.08 1.96 -3.23
N SER A 152 12.96 1.78 -4.54
CA SER A 152 11.84 2.23 -5.36
C SER A 152 11.95 1.51 -6.71
N VAL A 153 10.82 0.99 -7.18
CA VAL A 153 10.67 0.28 -8.45
C VAL A 153 9.72 1.06 -9.35
N TYR A 154 10.08 1.17 -10.62
CA TYR A 154 9.18 1.62 -11.68
C TYR A 154 8.80 0.44 -12.57
N THR A 155 7.50 0.29 -12.86
CA THR A 155 6.95 -0.62 -13.87
C THR A 155 6.08 0.17 -14.83
N GLN A 156 6.11 -0.19 -16.11
CA GLN A 156 5.16 0.30 -17.10
C GLN A 156 4.63 -0.82 -17.98
N GLY A 157 3.50 -0.57 -18.62
CA GLY A 157 2.86 -1.44 -19.58
C GLY A 157 1.84 -0.68 -20.42
N THR A 158 1.20 -1.39 -21.35
CA THR A 158 0.07 -0.83 -22.11
C THR A 158 -1.16 -0.64 -21.21
N GLU A 159 -1.38 -1.57 -20.29
CA GLU A 159 -2.41 -1.53 -19.25
C GLU A 159 -2.06 -2.47 -18.09
N LEU A 160 -1.80 -1.91 -16.91
CA LEU A 160 -1.39 -2.67 -15.72
C LEU A 160 -2.56 -3.42 -15.05
N THR A 161 -3.82 -3.05 -15.29
CA THR A 161 -4.97 -3.78 -14.73
C THR A 161 -5.19 -5.17 -15.35
N THR A 162 -4.57 -5.44 -16.49
CA THR A 162 -4.69 -6.73 -17.19
C THR A 162 -4.04 -7.86 -16.39
N GLY A 163 -4.75 -9.00 -16.25
CA GLY A 163 -4.19 -10.22 -15.66
C GLY A 163 -3.83 -10.12 -14.18
N GLY A 164 -4.39 -9.15 -13.45
CA GLY A 164 -4.13 -8.97 -12.01
C GLY A 164 -2.78 -8.37 -11.66
N LEU A 165 -2.01 -7.88 -12.65
CA LEU A 165 -0.69 -7.28 -12.42
C LEU A 165 -0.76 -6.07 -11.49
N LEU A 166 -1.73 -5.16 -11.70
CA LEU A 166 -1.92 -3.99 -10.83
C LEU A 166 -2.16 -4.41 -9.38
N ASN A 167 -2.97 -5.44 -9.12
CA ASN A 167 -3.24 -5.91 -7.76
C ASN A 167 -1.98 -6.44 -7.09
N ARG A 168 -1.10 -7.13 -7.82
CA ARG A 168 0.20 -7.58 -7.32
C ARG A 168 1.18 -6.42 -7.08
N ILE A 169 1.04 -5.30 -7.79
CA ILE A 169 1.84 -4.10 -7.59
C ILE A 169 1.33 -3.34 -6.35
N VAL A 170 0.05 -2.98 -6.34
CA VAL A 170 -0.53 -2.03 -5.40
C VAL A 170 -0.84 -2.68 -4.05
N ASN A 171 -1.56 -3.80 -4.05
CA ASN A 171 -2.14 -4.31 -2.79
C ASN A 171 -1.07 -4.78 -1.79
N PRO A 172 -0.01 -5.52 -2.16
CA PRO A 172 1.07 -5.85 -1.22
C PRO A 172 1.78 -4.64 -0.64
N ASN A 173 1.93 -3.57 -1.44
CA ASN A 173 2.49 -2.32 -0.93
C ASN A 173 1.56 -1.71 0.12
N LEU A 174 0.26 -1.65 -0.16
CA LEU A 174 -0.73 -1.13 0.79
C LEU A 174 -0.84 -2.00 2.05
N ASP A 175 -0.77 -3.32 1.92
CA ASP A 175 -0.74 -4.27 3.06
C ASP A 175 0.48 -4.00 3.96
N LEU A 176 1.61 -3.60 3.37
CA LEU A 176 2.83 -3.18 4.08
C LEU A 176 2.77 -1.71 4.56
N GLY A 177 1.65 -1.00 4.38
CA GLY A 177 1.54 0.42 4.73
C GLY A 177 2.33 1.36 3.81
N CYS A 178 2.63 0.95 2.58
CA CYS A 178 3.38 1.73 1.61
C CYS A 178 2.45 2.24 0.50
N PRO A 179 2.20 3.56 0.38
CA PRO A 179 1.45 4.09 -0.77
C PRO A 179 2.24 3.96 -2.07
N THR A 180 1.53 3.89 -3.19
CA THR A 180 2.11 3.77 -4.54
C THR A 180 1.74 4.96 -5.41
N ILE A 181 2.57 5.30 -6.40
CA ILE A 181 2.26 6.35 -7.37
C ILE A 181 1.84 5.67 -8.68
N LEU A 182 0.73 6.07 -9.27
CA LEU A 182 0.22 5.54 -10.54
C LEU A 182 0.23 6.63 -11.61
N SER A 183 0.56 6.22 -12.84
CA SER A 183 0.30 7.02 -14.04
C SER A 183 -0.99 6.55 -14.68
N ILE A 184 -2.01 7.39 -14.64
CA ILE A 184 -3.30 7.14 -15.29
C ILE A 184 -3.42 7.95 -16.57
N ARG A 185 -4.27 7.47 -17.50
CA ARG A 185 -4.42 8.09 -18.81
C ARG A 185 -5.82 7.97 -19.37
N ASN A 186 -6.23 8.97 -20.13
CA ASN A 186 -7.45 8.91 -20.92
C ASN A 186 -7.16 8.50 -22.38
N ASP A 187 -8.23 8.30 -23.15
CA ASP A 187 -8.13 7.87 -24.55
C ASP A 187 -7.58 8.97 -25.47
N LYS A 188 -7.56 10.23 -25.02
CA LYS A 188 -6.95 11.37 -25.72
C LYS A 188 -5.46 11.53 -25.42
N ASN A 189 -4.83 10.52 -24.80
CA ASN A 189 -3.40 10.53 -24.54
C ASN A 189 -2.99 11.59 -23.49
N GLN A 190 -3.94 12.05 -22.65
CA GLN A 190 -3.68 12.98 -21.54
C GLN A 190 -3.43 12.17 -20.26
N GLY A 191 -2.25 12.36 -19.66
CA GLY A 191 -1.81 11.62 -18.48
C GLY A 191 -1.93 12.42 -17.19
N HIS A 192 -2.02 11.71 -16.07
CA HIS A 192 -1.99 12.28 -14.73
C HIS A 192 -1.24 11.34 -13.78
N ALA A 193 -0.50 11.89 -12.82
CA ALA A 193 0.18 11.14 -11.78
C ALA A 193 -0.56 11.30 -10.47
N ILE A 194 -0.91 10.18 -9.85
CA ILE A 194 -1.76 10.11 -8.65
C ILE A 194 -1.17 9.13 -7.65
N ILE A 195 -1.71 9.10 -6.43
CA ILE A 195 -1.35 8.11 -5.42
C ILE A 195 -2.48 7.11 -5.29
N ALA A 196 -2.16 5.81 -5.26
CA ALA A 196 -3.04 4.80 -4.70
C ALA A 196 -2.57 4.47 -3.28
N ASP A 197 -3.42 4.74 -2.29
CA ASP A 197 -3.11 4.69 -0.86
C ASP A 197 -4.13 3.90 -0.03
N GLY A 198 -5.08 3.21 -0.67
CA GLY A 198 -6.02 2.31 0.02
C GLY A 198 -6.64 1.33 -0.96
N TYR A 199 -7.14 0.21 -0.46
CA TYR A 199 -7.94 -0.72 -1.28
C TYR A 199 -8.96 -1.47 -0.42
N GLY A 200 -10.00 -1.98 -1.08
CA GLY A 200 -11.01 -2.81 -0.45
C GLY A 200 -12.06 -3.24 -1.44
N TYR A 201 -13.22 -3.62 -0.92
CA TYR A 201 -14.34 -4.08 -1.72
C TYR A 201 -15.60 -3.27 -1.42
N ASN A 202 -16.38 -3.03 -2.48
CA ASN A 202 -17.78 -2.71 -2.36
C ASN A 202 -18.56 -3.91 -2.88
N SER A 203 -19.10 -4.71 -1.95
CA SER A 203 -19.62 -6.05 -2.22
C SER A 203 -18.51 -6.97 -2.74
N SER A 204 -18.60 -7.49 -3.96
CA SER A 204 -17.55 -8.34 -4.55
C SER A 204 -16.59 -7.57 -5.46
N THR A 205 -16.85 -6.28 -5.70
CA THR A 205 -16.06 -5.46 -6.63
C THR A 205 -14.94 -4.77 -5.87
N MET A 206 -13.70 -4.93 -6.34
CA MET A 206 -12.53 -4.27 -5.75
C MET A 206 -12.49 -2.79 -6.13
N TYR A 207 -12.10 -1.96 -5.18
CA TYR A 207 -11.82 -0.55 -5.36
C TYR A 207 -10.47 -0.17 -4.75
N HIS A 208 -9.82 0.83 -5.35
CA HIS A 208 -8.63 1.48 -4.83
C HIS A 208 -8.97 2.93 -4.45
N HIS A 209 -8.53 3.37 -3.28
CA HIS A 209 -8.60 4.79 -2.93
C HIS A 209 -7.47 5.52 -3.64
N LEU A 210 -7.81 6.62 -4.30
CA LEU A 210 -6.89 7.44 -5.07
C LEU A 210 -6.85 8.85 -4.48
N ASN A 211 -5.64 9.36 -4.23
CA ASN A 211 -5.39 10.77 -3.97
C ASN A 211 -4.91 11.42 -5.27
N MET A 212 -5.72 12.36 -5.76
CA MET A 212 -5.58 12.96 -7.09
C MET A 212 -4.55 14.09 -7.13
N GLY A 213 -4.04 14.53 -5.97
CA GLY A 213 -3.13 15.69 -5.90
C GLY A 213 -3.80 17.02 -6.28
N TRP A 214 -5.12 17.13 -6.04
CA TRP A 214 -5.93 18.31 -6.36
C TRP A 214 -6.62 18.90 -5.12
N GLY A 215 -5.90 18.95 -3.99
CA GLY A 215 -6.43 19.54 -2.77
C GLY A 215 -7.58 18.74 -2.14
N GLY A 216 -7.66 17.43 -2.43
CA GLY A 216 -8.75 16.54 -2.01
C GLY A 216 -9.96 16.49 -2.96
N SER A 217 -9.96 17.31 -4.02
CA SER A 217 -10.96 17.20 -5.07
C SER A 217 -10.80 15.88 -5.81
N GLN A 218 -11.89 15.10 -5.92
CA GLN A 218 -11.94 13.80 -6.59
C GLN A 218 -11.08 12.70 -5.93
N ASP A 219 -10.61 12.93 -4.70
CA ASP A 219 -10.07 11.84 -3.88
C ASP A 219 -11.24 10.91 -3.51
N ALA A 220 -11.19 9.66 -3.96
CA ALA A 220 -12.28 8.70 -3.80
C ALA A 220 -11.81 7.27 -4.06
N TRP A 221 -12.72 6.32 -3.82
CA TRP A 221 -12.55 4.93 -4.20
C TRP A 221 -13.00 4.70 -5.64
N TYR A 222 -12.11 4.18 -6.48
CA TYR A 222 -12.35 3.88 -7.89
C TYR A 222 -12.15 2.40 -8.20
N ASN A 223 -12.98 1.88 -9.10
CA ASN A 223 -12.77 0.57 -9.70
C ASN A 223 -11.89 0.75 -10.95
N LEU A 224 -10.59 0.52 -10.79
CA LEU A 224 -9.61 0.70 -11.86
C LEU A 224 -9.82 -0.31 -13.01
N PRO A 225 -9.56 0.08 -14.26
CA PRO A 225 -8.80 1.27 -14.67
C PRO A 225 -9.62 2.57 -14.80
N ASN A 226 -10.93 2.51 -14.60
CA ASN A 226 -11.82 3.64 -14.84
C ASN A 226 -11.79 4.62 -13.66
N VAL A 227 -11.29 5.83 -13.91
CA VAL A 227 -11.37 6.99 -13.02
C VAL A 227 -12.28 8.00 -13.69
N ASP A 228 -13.57 7.90 -13.42
CA ASP A 228 -14.60 8.71 -14.05
C ASP A 228 -14.80 10.05 -13.34
N GLU A 229 -13.72 10.82 -13.36
CA GLU A 229 -13.70 12.23 -13.03
C GLU A 229 -14.31 13.07 -14.19
N PRO A 230 -15.12 14.12 -13.90
CA PRO A 230 -15.93 14.78 -14.93
C PRO A 230 -15.19 15.54 -16.05
N ASN A 231 -13.97 16.04 -15.84
CA ASN A 231 -13.28 16.90 -16.81
C ASN A 231 -12.41 16.13 -17.80
N TYR A 232 -11.76 15.06 -17.35
CA TYR A 232 -10.78 14.29 -18.12
C TYR A 232 -11.23 12.88 -18.39
N GLY A 233 -11.77 12.18 -17.37
CA GLY A 233 -12.10 10.76 -17.38
C GLY A 233 -10.92 9.86 -17.80
N PHE A 234 -10.28 9.16 -16.87
CA PHE A 234 -9.17 8.26 -17.19
C PHE A 234 -9.65 6.82 -17.31
N SER A 235 -9.08 6.08 -18.27
CA SER A 235 -9.51 4.73 -18.66
C SER A 235 -8.37 3.72 -18.63
N LYS A 236 -7.15 4.15 -18.28
CA LYS A 236 -5.94 3.32 -18.32
C LYS A 236 -5.01 3.57 -17.15
N VAL A 237 -4.36 2.51 -16.66
CA VAL A 237 -3.23 2.59 -15.73
C VAL A 237 -1.97 2.09 -16.44
N GLN A 238 -1.07 3.00 -16.80
CA GLN A 238 0.07 2.68 -17.67
C GLN A 238 1.38 2.43 -16.93
N ALA A 239 1.56 3.03 -15.76
CA ALA A 239 2.78 2.87 -14.99
C ALA A 239 2.51 2.97 -13.49
N ALA A 240 3.44 2.43 -12.70
CA ALA A 240 3.42 2.49 -11.26
C ALA A 240 4.84 2.67 -10.70
N VAL A 241 4.95 3.45 -9.63
CA VAL A 241 6.11 3.50 -8.73
C VAL A 241 5.71 2.90 -7.40
N TYR A 242 6.42 1.86 -6.97
CA TYR A 242 6.05 1.01 -5.85
C TYR A 242 7.30 0.41 -5.18
N ASN A 243 7.10 -0.34 -4.10
CA ASN A 243 8.16 -0.78 -3.20
C ASN A 243 9.02 0.41 -2.75
N ILE A 244 8.36 1.55 -2.47
CA ILE A 244 8.98 2.82 -2.06
C ILE A 244 9.33 2.70 -0.57
N PHE A 245 10.55 2.25 -0.28
CA PHE A 245 10.98 1.96 1.09
C PHE A 245 12.04 2.94 1.56
N VAL A 246 11.80 3.54 2.73
CA VAL A 246 12.80 4.38 3.40
C VAL A 246 14.05 3.55 3.74
N SER A 247 13.85 2.31 4.20
CA SER A 247 14.94 1.40 4.56
C SER A 247 14.71 -0.02 4.02
N GLY A 248 15.83 -0.68 3.69
CA GLY A 248 15.84 -2.02 3.12
C GLY A 248 15.35 -2.08 1.65
N THR A 249 15.41 -3.29 1.11
CA THR A 249 14.97 -3.63 -0.26
C THR A 249 14.22 -4.97 -0.20
N GLY A 250 13.47 -5.32 -1.24
CA GLY A 250 12.83 -6.62 -1.31
C GLY A 250 11.62 -6.65 -2.22
N GLU A 251 11.05 -7.84 -2.31
CA GLU A 251 9.70 -8.10 -2.82
C GLU A 251 8.76 -8.34 -1.63
N ILE A 252 7.46 -8.22 -1.85
CA ILE A 252 6.44 -8.39 -0.81
C ILE A 252 5.61 -9.65 -1.11
N ILE A 253 5.44 -10.51 -0.11
CA ILE A 253 4.40 -11.54 -0.09
C ILE A 253 3.34 -11.07 0.90
N SER A 254 2.12 -10.85 0.43
CA SER A 254 1.00 -10.50 1.32
C SER A 254 -0.23 -11.36 1.07
N GLY A 255 -1.08 -11.41 2.09
CA GLY A 255 -2.33 -12.15 2.10
C GLY A 255 -3.05 -11.96 3.43
N ARG A 256 -4.06 -12.80 3.65
CA ARG A 256 -4.88 -12.79 4.86
C ARG A 256 -4.85 -14.13 5.57
N VAL A 257 -4.96 -14.11 6.89
CA VAL A 257 -5.32 -15.28 7.70
C VAL A 257 -6.76 -15.12 8.15
N LEU A 258 -7.59 -16.11 7.84
CA LEU A 258 -8.98 -16.17 8.27
C LEU A 258 -9.19 -17.31 9.27
N ASN A 259 -10.05 -17.08 10.24
CA ASN A 259 -10.62 -18.13 11.08
C ASN A 259 -11.49 -19.08 10.22
N HIS A 260 -11.82 -20.24 10.76
CA HIS A 260 -12.66 -21.22 10.08
C HIS A 260 -14.04 -20.65 9.64
N ASP A 261 -14.58 -19.70 10.39
CA ASP A 261 -15.85 -19.01 10.08
C ASP A 261 -15.72 -17.88 9.04
N GLY A 262 -14.51 -17.68 8.48
CA GLY A 262 -14.22 -16.64 7.51
C GLY A 262 -13.93 -15.25 8.11
N THR A 263 -13.98 -15.10 9.44
CA THR A 263 -13.61 -13.84 10.10
C THR A 263 -12.08 -13.64 10.08
N PRO A 264 -11.58 -12.40 10.10
CA PRO A 264 -10.14 -12.18 10.11
C PRO A 264 -9.47 -12.63 11.41
N ALA A 265 -8.33 -13.33 11.30
CA ALA A 265 -7.55 -13.77 12.45
C ALA A 265 -6.42 -12.76 12.72
N GLN A 266 -6.49 -12.04 13.84
CA GLN A 266 -5.51 -11.02 14.24
C GLN A 266 -4.35 -11.61 15.05
N GLY A 267 -3.15 -11.05 14.89
CA GLY A 267 -1.97 -11.39 15.70
C GLY A 267 -1.34 -12.74 15.36
N ILE A 268 -1.72 -13.35 14.24
CA ILE A 268 -1.16 -14.62 13.77
C ILE A 268 0.19 -14.35 13.11
N ASN A 269 1.25 -14.96 13.62
CA ASN A 269 2.57 -14.88 13.00
C ASN A 269 2.63 -15.79 11.77
N VAL A 270 2.71 -15.18 10.59
CA VAL A 270 2.84 -15.85 9.30
C VAL A 270 4.30 -15.88 8.89
N THR A 271 4.78 -17.03 8.42
CA THR A 271 6.17 -17.23 8.01
C THR A 271 6.23 -17.68 6.56
N ALA A 272 6.99 -16.94 5.74
CA ALA A 272 7.38 -17.33 4.40
C ALA A 272 8.79 -17.95 4.45
N THR A 273 8.91 -19.22 4.06
CA THR A 273 10.18 -19.97 4.07
C THR A 273 10.60 -20.35 2.66
N SER A 274 11.87 -20.12 2.34
CA SER A 274 12.51 -20.57 1.10
C SER A 274 13.83 -21.28 1.42
N ALA A 275 14.54 -21.72 0.39
CA ALA A 275 15.88 -22.28 0.55
C ALA A 275 16.90 -21.27 1.12
N SER A 276 16.64 -19.96 0.99
CA SER A 276 17.55 -18.90 1.46
C SER A 276 17.27 -18.40 2.87
N GLY A 277 16.15 -18.82 3.50
CA GLY A 277 15.81 -18.43 4.86
C GLY A 277 14.30 -18.37 5.12
N SER A 278 13.94 -17.76 6.24
CA SER A 278 12.55 -17.54 6.65
C SER A 278 12.36 -16.10 7.09
N TRP A 279 11.21 -15.53 6.74
CA TRP A 279 10.79 -14.19 7.10
C TRP A 279 9.36 -14.24 7.59
N SER A 280 9.01 -13.38 8.53
CA SER A 280 7.68 -13.40 9.15
C SER A 280 7.14 -12.02 9.40
N ASP A 281 5.81 -11.96 9.47
CA ASP A 281 5.03 -10.79 9.87
C ASP A 281 3.76 -11.27 10.59
N ALA A 282 3.20 -10.43 11.45
CA ALA A 282 1.99 -10.75 12.19
C ALA A 282 0.76 -10.09 11.54
N THR A 283 -0.37 -10.80 11.53
CA THR A 283 -1.59 -10.26 10.97
C THR A 283 -2.15 -9.09 11.78
N ASN A 284 -2.68 -8.08 11.09
CA ASN A 284 -3.44 -6.98 11.70
C ASN A 284 -4.88 -7.40 12.06
N ASP A 285 -5.69 -6.44 12.51
CA ASP A 285 -7.11 -6.59 12.86
C ASP A 285 -8.01 -7.05 11.69
N LYS A 286 -7.56 -6.86 10.46
CA LYS A 286 -8.21 -7.35 9.24
C LYS A 286 -7.63 -8.67 8.73
N GLY A 287 -6.80 -9.32 9.55
CA GLY A 287 -6.14 -10.58 9.24
C GLY A 287 -5.04 -10.46 8.19
N ILE A 288 -4.64 -9.24 7.78
CA ILE A 288 -3.68 -9.00 6.70
C ILE A 288 -2.26 -9.08 7.26
N TYR A 289 -1.36 -9.75 6.54
CA TYR A 289 0.09 -9.74 6.78
C TYR A 289 0.84 -9.32 5.51
N ALA A 290 2.04 -8.75 5.65
CA ALA A 290 2.90 -8.40 4.51
C ALA A 290 4.39 -8.64 4.82
N ILE A 291 4.95 -9.70 4.25
CA ILE A 291 6.33 -10.13 4.50
C ILE A 291 7.24 -9.61 3.39
N LYS A 292 8.22 -8.80 3.76
CA LYS A 292 9.34 -8.45 2.86
C LYS A 292 10.32 -9.61 2.76
N VAL A 293 10.63 -10.02 1.55
CA VAL A 293 11.59 -11.09 1.23
C VAL A 293 12.70 -10.58 0.30
N PRO A 294 13.89 -11.22 0.28
CA PRO A 294 14.97 -10.82 -0.60
C PRO A 294 14.58 -10.87 -2.08
N VAL A 295 15.11 -9.92 -2.86
CA VAL A 295 14.94 -9.91 -4.32
C VAL A 295 15.66 -11.13 -4.92
N PRO A 296 14.95 -12.05 -5.59
CA PRO A 296 15.60 -13.21 -6.21
C PRO A 296 16.38 -12.80 -7.47
N ALA A 297 17.33 -13.64 -7.89
CA ALA A 297 18.04 -13.42 -9.15
C ALA A 297 17.09 -13.47 -10.37
N SER A 298 16.15 -14.42 -10.36
CA SER A 298 15.07 -14.57 -11.34
C SER A 298 13.72 -14.79 -10.65
N SER A 299 13.58 -15.93 -9.96
CA SER A 299 12.45 -16.28 -9.13
C SER A 299 12.88 -17.13 -7.94
N ALA A 300 12.03 -17.18 -6.91
CA ALA A 300 12.20 -18.05 -5.76
C ALA A 300 10.85 -18.59 -5.26
N SER A 301 10.84 -19.87 -4.91
CA SER A 301 9.71 -20.54 -4.28
C SER A 301 9.68 -20.26 -2.78
N TYR A 302 8.51 -19.90 -2.27
CA TYR A 302 8.26 -19.76 -0.83
C TYR A 302 7.10 -20.65 -0.42
N SER A 303 7.24 -21.27 0.75
CA SER A 303 6.16 -21.92 1.49
C SER A 303 5.69 -20.95 2.59
N VAL A 304 4.45 -20.48 2.49
CA VAL A 304 3.85 -19.54 3.43
C VAL A 304 2.95 -20.30 4.39
N SER A 305 3.17 -20.14 5.69
CA SER A 305 2.48 -20.94 6.72
C SER A 305 2.29 -20.16 8.02
N CYS A 306 1.34 -20.59 8.83
CA CYS A 306 1.20 -20.15 10.22
C CYS A 306 0.72 -21.31 11.10
N ALA A 307 0.87 -21.17 12.41
CA ALA A 307 0.37 -22.15 13.36
C ALA A 307 -1.16 -22.26 13.27
N GLY A 308 -1.69 -23.48 13.24
CA GLY A 308 -3.13 -23.74 13.17
C GLY A 308 -3.73 -23.69 11.76
N ALA A 309 -2.98 -23.31 10.72
CA ALA A 309 -3.45 -23.40 9.34
C ALA A 309 -3.54 -24.85 8.86
N ALA A 310 -4.51 -25.13 7.98
CA ALA A 310 -4.72 -26.46 7.39
C ALA A 310 -3.51 -26.95 6.58
N ALA A 311 -2.93 -26.06 5.77
CA ALA A 311 -1.78 -26.35 4.92
C ALA A 311 -1.04 -25.05 4.57
N PRO A 312 0.27 -25.13 4.26
CA PRO A 312 1.00 -24.00 3.70
C PRO A 312 0.55 -23.66 2.27
N VAL A 313 0.72 -22.40 1.88
CA VAL A 313 0.53 -21.94 0.50
C VAL A 313 1.89 -21.81 -0.19
N SER A 314 2.05 -22.45 -1.35
CA SER A 314 3.25 -22.29 -2.17
C SER A 314 3.11 -21.10 -3.12
N VAL A 315 4.07 -20.18 -3.10
CA VAL A 315 4.07 -18.99 -3.96
C VAL A 315 5.39 -18.83 -4.71
N GLN A 316 5.34 -18.12 -5.84
CA GLN A 316 6.52 -17.74 -6.63
C GLN A 316 6.74 -16.24 -6.54
N VAL A 317 7.84 -15.85 -5.93
CA VAL A 317 8.33 -14.47 -5.94
C VAL A 317 9.24 -14.29 -7.13
N GLY A 318 8.98 -13.26 -7.94
CA GLY A 318 9.82 -12.89 -9.08
C GLY A 318 10.74 -11.72 -8.76
N ARG A 319 11.27 -11.08 -9.80
CA ARG A 319 11.99 -9.81 -9.69
C ARG A 319 11.18 -8.67 -10.30
N SER A 320 10.93 -7.66 -9.50
CA SER A 320 10.30 -6.42 -9.92
C SER A 320 11.22 -5.58 -10.81
N GLY A 321 10.64 -4.94 -11.82
CA GLY A 321 11.38 -4.16 -12.80
C GLY A 321 10.48 -3.46 -13.82
N PHE A 322 11.08 -3.03 -14.92
CA PHE A 322 10.43 -2.12 -15.88
C PHE A 322 9.13 -2.66 -16.51
N SER A 323 8.99 -3.98 -16.61
CA SER A 323 7.80 -4.63 -17.18
C SER A 323 7.40 -5.90 -16.39
N SER A 324 7.84 -6.01 -15.14
CA SER A 324 7.60 -7.18 -14.29
C SER A 324 7.36 -6.77 -12.85
N CYS A 325 6.55 -7.56 -12.15
CA CYS A 325 6.31 -7.43 -10.71
C CYS A 325 6.73 -8.73 -10.03
N GLY A 326 7.60 -8.63 -9.01
CA GLY A 326 8.08 -9.74 -8.19
C GLY A 326 7.19 -10.02 -6.99
N ASN A 327 6.44 -9.02 -6.51
CA ASN A 327 5.49 -9.16 -5.42
C ASN A 327 4.42 -10.24 -5.69
N VAL A 328 3.91 -10.79 -4.58
CA VAL A 328 2.82 -11.75 -4.50
C VAL A 328 1.72 -11.16 -3.62
N TRP A 329 0.49 -11.25 -4.11
CA TRP A 329 -0.71 -10.84 -3.39
C TRP A 329 -1.70 -12.01 -3.33
N GLY A 330 -2.44 -12.12 -2.22
CA GLY A 330 -3.47 -13.14 -2.04
C GLY A 330 -2.92 -14.51 -1.63
N ALA A 331 -1.81 -14.55 -0.90
CA ALA A 331 -1.30 -15.77 -0.27
C ALA A 331 -2.10 -16.12 1.00
N ASP A 332 -3.41 -16.29 0.84
CA ASP A 332 -4.34 -16.39 1.98
C ASP A 332 -4.27 -17.77 2.67
N LEU A 333 -4.38 -17.78 4.00
CA LEU A 333 -4.38 -18.97 4.85
C LEU A 333 -5.70 -19.04 5.63
N SER A 334 -6.18 -20.26 5.84
CA SER A 334 -7.34 -20.53 6.71
C SER A 334 -6.93 -21.39 7.90
N LEU A 335 -7.31 -20.95 9.09
CA LEU A 335 -7.14 -21.73 10.31
C LEU A 335 -8.13 -22.90 10.33
N ASN A 336 -7.68 -24.04 10.88
CA ASN A 336 -8.51 -25.21 11.10
C ASN A 336 -9.63 -24.91 12.11
N THR A 337 -10.66 -25.75 12.12
CA THR A 337 -11.62 -25.77 13.23
C THR A 337 -10.87 -26.00 14.53
N PRO A 338 -11.09 -25.17 15.57
CA PRO A 338 -10.62 -25.49 16.90
C PRO A 338 -11.23 -26.83 17.32
N ASN A 339 -10.39 -27.77 17.75
CA ASN A 339 -10.88 -29.05 18.27
C ASN A 339 -11.71 -28.82 19.53
N THR A 340 -12.91 -29.38 19.58
CA THR A 340 -13.81 -29.33 20.74
C THR A 340 -13.78 -30.68 21.44
N PRO A 341 -13.54 -30.75 22.76
CA PRO A 341 -13.52 -32.03 23.46
C PRO A 341 -14.88 -32.76 23.35
N PRO A 342 -14.89 -34.10 23.21
CA PRO A 342 -16.12 -34.87 23.23
C PRO A 342 -16.91 -34.67 24.54
N SER A 343 -18.24 -34.65 24.45
CA SER A 343 -19.13 -34.59 25.60
C SER A 343 -19.63 -35.99 25.97
N LEU A 344 -19.33 -36.45 27.18
CA LEU A 344 -19.89 -37.69 27.71
C LEU A 344 -21.36 -37.50 28.10
N ASN A 345 -22.22 -38.42 27.68
CA ASN A 345 -23.59 -38.48 28.18
C ASN A 345 -23.59 -39.03 29.62
N PRO A 346 -24.39 -38.45 30.53
CA PRO A 346 -24.47 -38.94 31.90
C PRO A 346 -25.02 -40.37 31.94
N ILE A 347 -24.34 -41.24 32.69
CA ILE A 347 -24.85 -42.57 33.02
C ILE A 347 -25.91 -42.40 34.10
N GLY A 348 -27.15 -42.81 33.83
CA GLY A 348 -28.24 -42.74 34.81
C GLY A 348 -28.01 -43.66 36.02
N ASN A 349 -28.73 -43.42 37.12
CA ASN A 349 -28.67 -44.27 38.30
C ASN A 349 -29.11 -45.71 37.97
N ILE A 350 -28.28 -46.70 38.33
CA ILE A 350 -28.58 -48.13 38.14
C ILE A 350 -28.68 -48.80 39.51
N THR A 351 -29.76 -49.54 39.75
CA THR A 351 -29.94 -50.33 40.98
C THR A 351 -29.77 -51.82 40.67
N ILE A 352 -28.88 -52.49 41.40
CA ILE A 352 -28.60 -53.93 41.27
C ILE A 352 -28.62 -54.61 42.65
N GLN A 353 -28.76 -55.93 42.67
CA GLN A 353 -28.51 -56.71 43.89
C GLN A 353 -27.03 -57.06 44.02
N ALA A 354 -26.56 -57.18 45.27
CA ALA A 354 -25.18 -57.56 45.57
C ALA A 354 -24.82 -58.90 44.91
N GLY A 355 -23.65 -58.96 44.28
CA GLY A 355 -23.18 -60.14 43.54
C GLY A 355 -23.66 -60.23 42.09
N GLN A 356 -24.45 -59.28 41.59
CA GLN A 356 -24.83 -59.22 40.18
C GLN A 356 -23.86 -58.35 39.35
N THR A 357 -23.67 -58.74 38.10
CA THR A 357 -22.95 -57.94 37.10
C THR A 357 -23.77 -56.72 36.73
N ILE A 358 -23.11 -55.55 36.72
CA ILE A 358 -23.66 -54.33 36.15
C ILE A 358 -23.17 -54.16 34.71
N THR A 359 -24.09 -53.83 33.81
CA THR A 359 -23.78 -53.48 32.43
C THR A 359 -24.35 -52.09 32.17
N PHE A 360 -23.54 -51.21 31.60
CA PHE A 360 -23.95 -49.89 31.14
C PHE A 360 -23.27 -49.57 29.81
N THR A 361 -23.86 -48.63 29.08
CA THR A 361 -23.30 -48.11 27.83
C THR A 361 -22.68 -46.75 28.12
N ILE A 362 -21.48 -46.51 27.59
CA ILE A 362 -20.87 -45.18 27.56
C ILE A 362 -21.15 -44.62 26.18
N ASP A 363 -21.84 -43.51 26.13
CA ASP A 363 -22.08 -42.76 24.90
C ASP A 363 -21.46 -41.37 25.04
N ALA A 364 -20.78 -40.90 24.00
CA ALA A 364 -20.30 -39.53 23.89
C ALA A 364 -20.70 -38.95 22.53
N THR A 365 -20.88 -37.64 22.49
CA THR A 365 -21.01 -36.89 21.25
C THR A 365 -19.76 -36.07 21.01
N ASP A 366 -19.26 -36.08 19.79
CA ASP A 366 -18.17 -35.23 19.35
C ASP A 366 -18.75 -34.11 18.46
N PRO A 367 -18.51 -32.83 18.78
CA PRO A 367 -18.95 -31.72 17.94
C PRO A 367 -18.20 -31.67 16.60
N ASP A 368 -17.04 -32.32 16.49
CA ASP A 368 -16.18 -32.32 15.31
C ASP A 368 -16.46 -33.55 14.41
N PRO A 369 -17.15 -33.38 13.26
CA PRO A 369 -17.72 -34.49 12.47
C PRO A 369 -16.69 -35.40 11.78
N ALA A 370 -15.40 -35.06 11.86
CA ALA A 370 -14.30 -35.86 11.29
C ALA A 370 -13.52 -36.66 12.35
N GLN A 371 -13.90 -36.58 13.63
CA GLN A 371 -13.20 -37.27 14.72
C GLN A 371 -14.00 -38.48 15.20
N THR A 372 -13.28 -39.53 15.60
CA THR A 372 -13.87 -40.74 16.17
C THR A 372 -13.57 -40.76 17.66
N PRO A 373 -14.59 -40.75 18.55
CA PRO A 373 -14.36 -40.86 19.98
C PRO A 373 -13.72 -42.20 20.34
N GLU A 374 -12.67 -42.17 21.15
CA GLU A 374 -12.13 -43.36 21.83
C GLU A 374 -12.60 -43.38 23.29
N PHE A 375 -13.06 -44.55 23.74
CA PHE A 375 -13.61 -44.73 25.08
C PHE A 375 -12.68 -45.60 25.94
N SER A 376 -12.47 -45.20 27.20
CA SER A 376 -11.84 -46.04 28.21
C SER A 376 -12.62 -45.94 29.53
N ALA A 377 -12.70 -47.07 30.24
CA ALA A 377 -13.37 -47.15 31.53
C ALA A 377 -12.49 -47.95 32.50
N THR A 378 -12.40 -47.48 33.74
CA THR A 378 -11.74 -48.17 34.85
C THR A 378 -12.70 -48.21 36.03
N GLY A 379 -12.73 -49.33 36.75
CA GLY A 379 -13.56 -49.50 37.95
C GLY A 379 -12.66 -49.77 39.15
N GLU A 380 -12.96 -49.12 40.28
CA GLU A 380 -12.34 -49.37 41.58
C GLU A 380 -13.26 -50.20 42.49
#